data_AF-G0QYY3-F1
#
_entry.id   AF-G0QYY3-F1
#
_cell.length_a   1.000
_cell.length_b   1.000
_cell.length_c   1.000
_cell.angle_alpha   90.00
_cell.angle_beta   90.00
_cell.angle_gamma   90.00
#
_symmetry.space_group_name_H-M   'P 1'
#
loop_
_entity.id
_entity.type
_entity.pdbx_description
1 polymer ?
#
loop_
_entity_poly.entity_id
_entity_poly.type
_entity_poly.pdbx_seq_one_letter_code
_entity_poly.pdbx_strand_id
1 'polypeptide(L)'
;MSTTQFVSRDEYKQQKALEEARKAGKIPAQLDEEGKEINPHMPQYITVAPWYLNQTQPSMKHQYFFKGQERDDDQQWYARGQKGFQSTKYRKGACENCGALTHTIKECCERPRKKGAKLTGQNIAADDIIMNLNFSYDAKRHNWNGYDPDEYMQKIKNMNLQKRYEKKNKNKNLKHLQMENMMTEQGNKMIVKAQLYKQQIRKRKHHQWI
;
A
#
# COMPACT_ATOMS: atom_id res chain seq x y z
N MET A 1 -36.77 23.79 23.72
CA MET A 1 -37.76 22.78 24.16
C MET A 1 -38.59 22.41 22.94
N SER A 2 -38.43 21.19 22.43
CA SER A 2 -39.24 20.70 21.31
C SER A 2 -40.65 20.44 21.82
N THR A 3 -41.58 21.34 21.50
CA THR A 3 -42.99 21.18 21.82
C THR A 3 -43.63 20.29 20.78
N THR A 4 -44.02 19.06 21.15
CA THR A 4 -44.90 18.22 20.33
C THR A 4 -46.26 18.91 20.23
N GLN A 5 -46.44 19.75 19.22
CA GLN A 5 -47.71 20.35 18.89
C GLN A 5 -48.64 19.28 18.32
N PHE A 6 -49.79 19.08 18.97
CA PHE A 6 -50.84 18.22 18.45
C PHE A 6 -51.39 18.85 17.16
N VAL A 7 -51.19 18.17 16.04
CA VAL A 7 -51.68 18.59 14.73
C VAL A 7 -53.17 18.25 14.64
N SER A 8 -54.01 19.20 14.20
CA SER A 8 -55.43 18.93 14.00
C SER A 8 -55.65 17.92 12.87
N ARG A 9 -56.80 17.22 12.88
CA ARG A 9 -57.09 16.19 11.87
C ARG A 9 -57.06 16.74 10.44
N ASP A 10 -57.47 17.99 10.25
CA ASP A 10 -57.53 18.60 8.93
C ASP A 10 -56.16 19.09 8.46
N GLU A 11 -55.32 19.60 9.35
CA GLU A 11 -53.91 19.91 9.05
C GLU A 11 -53.12 18.64 8.68
N TYR A 12 -53.35 17.51 9.36
CA TYR A 12 -52.71 16.23 9.03
C TYR A 12 -53.08 15.75 7.62
N LYS A 13 -54.35 15.85 7.22
CA LYS A 13 -54.79 15.52 5.85
C LYS A 13 -54.14 16.43 4.82
N GLN A 14 -54.03 17.72 5.12
CA GLN A 14 -53.39 18.69 4.22
C GLN A 14 -51.90 18.39 4.03
N GLN A 15 -51.17 18.12 5.12
CA GLN A 15 -49.74 17.74 5.06
C GLN A 15 -49.53 16.49 4.20
N LYS A 16 -50.37 15.46 4.40
CA LYS A 16 -50.30 14.22 3.62
C LYS A 16 -50.57 14.45 2.13
N ALA A 17 -51.58 15.27 1.80
CA ALA A 17 -51.88 15.61 0.40
C ALA A 17 -50.76 16.42 -0.27
N LEU A 18 -50.11 17.32 0.48
CA LEU A 18 -48.94 18.08 0.01
C LEU A 18 -47.75 17.15 -0.27
N GLU A 19 -47.48 16.19 0.60
CA GLU A 19 -46.44 15.19 0.39
C GLU A 19 -46.74 14.30 -0.83
N GLU A 20 -47.98 13.84 -1.00
CA GLU A 20 -48.40 13.06 -2.17
C GLU A 20 -48.25 13.86 -3.46
N ALA A 21 -48.60 15.16 -3.45
CA ALA A 21 -48.42 16.04 -4.60
C ALA A 21 -46.94 16.31 -4.92
N ARG A 22 -46.07 16.44 -3.90
CA ARG A 22 -44.62 16.53 -4.08
C ARG A 22 -44.03 15.23 -4.64
N LYS A 23 -44.48 14.08 -4.11
CA LYS A 23 -44.09 12.75 -4.60
C LYS A 23 -44.55 12.51 -6.05
N ALA A 24 -45.66 13.12 -6.45
CA ALA A 24 -46.16 13.11 -7.82
C ALA A 24 -45.53 14.19 -8.72
N GLY A 25 -44.58 15.00 -8.21
CA GLY A 25 -43.90 16.06 -8.97
C GLY A 25 -44.77 17.27 -9.33
N LYS A 26 -45.96 17.42 -8.71
CA LYS A 26 -46.89 18.54 -8.98
C LYS A 26 -46.52 19.82 -8.22
N ILE A 27 -45.78 19.68 -7.12
CA ILE A 27 -45.35 20.76 -6.23
C ILE A 27 -43.82 20.66 -6.06
N PRO A 28 -43.09 21.78 -5.99
CA PRO A 28 -41.65 21.77 -5.75
C PRO A 28 -41.29 21.08 -4.42
N ALA A 29 -40.07 20.54 -4.37
CA ALA A 29 -39.53 19.87 -3.21
C ALA A 29 -39.45 20.81 -2.00
N GLN A 30 -39.49 20.23 -0.80
CA GLN A 30 -39.29 20.98 0.42
C GLN A 30 -37.81 21.39 0.53
N LEU A 31 -37.55 22.67 0.77
CA LEU A 31 -36.20 23.16 1.06
C LEU A 31 -35.88 22.99 2.54
N ASP A 32 -34.64 22.62 2.85
CA ASP A 32 -34.11 22.60 4.21
C ASP A 32 -33.65 24.00 4.66
N GLU A 33 -33.10 24.09 5.88
CA GLU A 33 -32.55 25.33 6.45
C GLU A 33 -31.35 25.91 5.67
N GLU A 34 -30.66 25.10 4.86
CA GLU A 34 -29.51 25.49 4.03
C GLU A 34 -29.91 25.76 2.57
N GLY A 35 -31.20 25.68 2.25
CA GLY A 35 -31.72 25.85 0.90
C GLY A 35 -31.50 24.65 -0.01
N LYS A 36 -31.18 23.47 0.52
CA LYS A 36 -31.08 22.21 -0.22
C LYS A 36 -32.46 21.55 -0.31
N GLU A 37 -32.76 21.02 -1.48
CA GLU A 37 -34.00 20.29 -1.73
C GLU A 37 -33.98 18.91 -1.06
N ILE A 38 -35.00 18.62 -0.26
CA ILE A 38 -35.23 17.30 0.33
C ILE A 38 -36.02 16.46 -0.67
N ASN A 39 -35.47 15.30 -1.03
CA ASN A 39 -36.12 14.37 -1.95
C ASN A 39 -37.52 13.95 -1.44
N PRO A 40 -38.62 14.24 -2.16
CA PRO A 40 -39.99 13.88 -1.76
C PRO A 40 -40.27 12.38 -1.61
N HIS A 41 -39.42 11.51 -2.17
CA HIS A 41 -39.57 10.06 -2.06
C HIS A 41 -38.89 9.47 -0.82
N MET A 42 -38.13 10.26 -0.06
CA MET A 42 -37.49 9.81 1.17
C MET A 42 -38.55 9.67 2.27
N PRO A 43 -38.63 8.52 2.96
CA PRO A 43 -39.65 8.32 3.97
C PRO A 43 -39.50 9.30 5.14
N GLN A 44 -40.63 9.69 5.74
CA GLN A 44 -40.72 10.70 6.81
C GLN A 44 -39.77 10.44 7.99
N TYR A 45 -39.54 9.18 8.37
CA TYR A 45 -38.68 8.83 9.50
C TYR A 45 -37.18 9.09 9.26
N ILE A 46 -36.77 9.31 7.99
CA ILE A 46 -35.40 9.70 7.64
C ILE A 46 -35.27 11.23 7.54
N THR A 47 -36.33 11.93 7.10
CA THR A 47 -36.31 13.38 6.87
C THR A 47 -36.58 14.20 8.13
N VAL A 48 -37.42 13.68 9.03
CA VAL A 48 -37.77 14.35 10.29
C VAL A 48 -36.68 14.10 11.32
N ALA A 49 -36.02 15.16 11.75
CA ALA A 49 -34.99 15.08 12.77
C ALA A 49 -35.59 14.61 14.12
N PRO A 50 -34.94 13.67 14.82
CA PRO A 50 -35.35 13.27 16.16
C PRO A 50 -35.37 14.43 17.16
N TRP A 51 -36.27 14.34 18.15
CA TRP A 51 -36.50 15.40 19.15
C TRP A 51 -35.24 15.86 19.91
N TYR A 52 -34.25 14.97 20.10
CA TYR A 52 -33.01 15.27 20.81
C TYR A 52 -32.02 16.14 20.03
N LEU A 53 -32.27 16.41 18.74
CA LEU A 53 -31.42 17.27 17.91
C LEU A 53 -31.89 18.71 17.82
N ASN A 54 -32.96 19.10 18.54
CA ASN A 54 -33.50 20.47 18.59
C ASN A 54 -33.69 21.15 17.21
N GLN A 55 -33.89 20.35 16.15
CA GLN A 55 -34.21 20.84 14.81
C GLN A 55 -35.73 20.80 14.64
N THR A 56 -36.34 21.95 14.37
CA THR A 56 -37.81 22.08 14.21
C THR A 56 -38.25 21.84 12.77
N GLN A 57 -37.35 22.02 11.80
CA GLN A 57 -37.64 21.84 10.38
C GLN A 57 -37.12 20.48 9.87
N PRO A 58 -37.78 19.86 8.86
CA PRO A 58 -37.25 18.69 8.16
C PRO A 58 -35.86 19.01 7.60
N SER A 59 -34.89 18.15 7.91
CA SER A 59 -33.48 18.42 7.65
C SER A 59 -32.74 17.09 7.54
N MET A 60 -31.83 16.99 6.58
CA MET A 60 -30.96 15.80 6.42
C MET A 60 -29.66 15.89 7.20
N LYS A 61 -29.42 16.98 7.95
CA LYS A 61 -28.19 17.21 8.72
C LYS A 61 -27.90 16.08 9.71
N HIS A 62 -28.94 15.54 10.32
CA HIS A 62 -28.84 14.48 11.31
C HIS A 62 -28.45 13.11 10.74
N GLN A 63 -28.58 12.93 9.42
CA GLN A 63 -28.19 11.70 8.72
C GLN A 63 -26.74 11.74 8.24
N TYR A 64 -26.11 12.92 8.17
CA TYR A 64 -24.69 13.03 7.87
C TYR A 64 -23.83 12.51 9.02
N PHE A 65 -22.63 12.07 8.69
CA PHE A 65 -21.64 11.58 9.65
C PHE A 65 -21.46 12.59 10.80
N PHE A 66 -21.73 12.12 12.03
CA PHE A 66 -21.38 12.87 13.23
C PHE A 66 -19.86 13.06 13.28
N LYS A 67 -19.40 14.27 13.63
CA LYS A 67 -17.99 14.72 13.70
C LYS A 67 -17.11 13.99 14.73
N GLY A 68 -17.46 12.76 15.14
CA GLY A 68 -16.72 11.94 16.10
C GLY A 68 -16.33 10.55 15.58
N GLN A 69 -16.61 10.23 14.31
CA GLN A 69 -16.17 8.99 13.65
C GLN A 69 -15.04 9.26 12.64
N GLU A 70 -14.19 10.24 12.91
CA GLU A 70 -12.95 10.39 12.16
C GLU A 70 -12.06 9.18 12.49
N ARG A 71 -11.87 8.33 11.47
CA ARG A 71 -11.00 7.16 11.54
C ARG A 71 -9.59 7.63 11.21
N ASP A 72 -8.99 8.32 12.17
CA ASP A 72 -7.61 8.75 12.02
C ASP A 72 -6.71 7.59 12.39
N ASP A 73 -6.26 6.89 11.35
CA ASP A 73 -5.19 5.90 11.46
C ASP A 73 -3.87 6.63 11.66
N ASP A 74 -3.09 6.21 12.66
CA ASP A 74 -1.75 6.73 12.83
C ASP A 74 -0.91 6.45 11.58
N GLN A 75 -0.20 7.46 11.08
CA GLN A 75 0.64 7.30 9.88
C GLN A 75 1.95 6.57 10.16
N GLN A 76 2.37 6.51 11.42
CA GLN A 76 3.64 5.94 11.85
C GLN A 76 3.47 4.47 12.23
N TRP A 77 4.47 3.64 11.93
CA TRP A 77 4.53 2.27 12.44
C TRP A 77 5.39 2.18 13.71
N TYR A 78 5.30 1.06 14.43
CA TYR A 78 6.09 0.82 15.64
C TYR A 78 7.60 0.96 15.38
N ALA A 79 8.30 1.63 16.28
CA ALA A 79 9.76 1.83 16.25
C ALA A 79 10.54 0.53 16.51
N ARG A 80 10.64 -0.35 15.49
CA ARG A 80 11.39 -1.60 15.59
C ARG A 80 12.89 -1.36 15.53
N GLY A 81 13.65 -2.04 16.39
CA GLY A 81 15.11 -1.99 16.41
C GLY A 81 15.70 -0.68 16.96
N GLN A 82 14.89 0.36 17.13
CA GLN A 82 15.29 1.59 17.80
C GLN A 82 15.38 1.35 19.30
N LYS A 83 16.46 1.85 19.89
CA LYS A 83 16.71 1.77 21.33
C LYS A 83 16.59 3.15 21.93
N GLY A 84 15.90 3.21 23.06
CA GLY A 84 15.74 4.40 23.86
C GLY A 84 16.94 4.62 24.78
N PHE A 85 16.65 5.04 26.00
CA PHE A 85 17.68 5.36 26.99
C PHE A 85 18.45 4.12 27.44
N GLN A 86 19.78 4.21 27.44
CA GLN A 86 20.66 3.18 28.02
C GLN A 86 21.25 3.66 29.34
N SER A 87 20.99 2.92 30.41
CA SER A 87 21.58 3.21 31.71
C SER A 87 22.91 2.50 31.90
N THR A 88 23.84 3.13 32.60
CA THR A 88 25.11 2.52 33.02
C THR A 88 25.01 1.77 34.33
N LYS A 89 23.93 1.97 35.10
CA LYS A 89 23.69 1.34 36.41
C LYS A 89 22.32 0.67 36.44
N TYR A 90 22.21 -0.41 37.22
CA TYR A 90 20.94 -1.11 37.37
C TYR A 90 19.91 -0.22 38.10
N ARG A 91 18.72 -0.09 37.52
CA ARG A 91 17.59 0.65 38.10
C ARG A 91 16.63 -0.31 38.79
N LYS A 92 16.06 0.12 39.91
CA LYS A 92 15.04 -0.66 40.62
C LYS A 92 13.81 -0.83 39.71
N GLY A 93 13.29 -2.06 39.63
CA GLY A 93 12.16 -2.40 38.75
C GLY A 93 12.55 -2.76 37.31
N ALA A 94 13.83 -2.63 36.94
CA ALA A 94 14.31 -3.13 35.65
C ALA A 94 14.43 -4.66 35.63
N CYS A 95 14.36 -5.24 34.43
CA CYS A 95 14.56 -6.66 34.18
C CYS A 95 15.85 -7.16 34.86
N GLU A 96 15.74 -8.20 35.68
CA GLU A 96 16.86 -8.69 36.46
C GLU A 96 17.96 -9.33 35.59
N ASN A 97 17.61 -9.78 34.38
CA ASN A 97 18.53 -10.38 33.42
C ASN A 97 19.35 -9.33 32.65
N CYS A 98 18.69 -8.47 31.88
CA CYS A 98 19.33 -7.52 30.97
C CYS A 98 19.44 -6.07 31.50
N GLY A 99 18.63 -5.68 32.49
CA GLY A 99 18.64 -4.34 33.07
C GLY A 99 17.81 -3.27 32.34
N ALA A 100 17.02 -3.64 31.32
CA ALA A 100 16.05 -2.74 30.69
C ALA A 100 14.79 -2.59 31.55
N LEU A 101 14.13 -1.43 31.52
CA LEU A 101 12.95 -1.13 32.34
C LEU A 101 11.61 -1.48 31.66
N THR A 102 11.64 -1.85 30.37
CA THR A 102 10.44 -2.03 29.55
C THR A 102 9.74 -3.38 29.69
N HIS A 103 10.43 -4.39 30.25
CA HIS A 103 9.92 -5.75 30.30
C HIS A 103 10.39 -6.49 31.55
N THR A 104 9.73 -7.61 31.85
CA THR A 104 10.08 -8.48 32.98
C THR A 104 11.12 -9.55 32.59
N ILE A 105 11.68 -10.26 33.57
CA ILE A 105 12.67 -11.32 33.29
C ILE A 105 12.13 -12.44 32.38
N LYS A 106 10.83 -12.74 32.47
CA LYS A 106 10.19 -13.83 31.70
C LYS A 106 10.02 -13.47 30.22
N GLU A 107 9.86 -12.18 29.93
CA GLU A 107 9.67 -11.63 28.58
C GLU A 107 10.97 -11.10 27.99
N CYS A 108 12.10 -11.38 28.64
CA CYS A 108 13.39 -10.88 28.22
C CYS A 108 13.85 -11.57 26.93
N CYS A 109 14.06 -10.78 25.88
CA CYS A 109 14.61 -11.25 24.60
C CYS A 109 16.10 -11.59 24.67
N GLU A 110 16.80 -11.12 25.70
CA GLU A 110 18.21 -11.42 25.91
C GLU A 110 18.38 -12.83 26.48
N ARG A 111 19.47 -13.49 26.09
CA ARG A 111 19.82 -14.83 26.61
C ARG A 111 19.78 -14.83 28.15
N PRO A 112 19.10 -15.79 28.79
CA PRO A 112 19.09 -15.90 30.25
C PRO A 112 20.51 -16.06 30.81
N ARG A 113 20.92 -15.13 31.68
CA ARG A 113 22.24 -15.13 32.32
C ARG A 113 22.20 -15.88 33.64
N LYS A 114 23.27 -16.61 33.98
CA LYS A 114 23.42 -17.25 35.31
C LYS A 114 23.48 -16.23 36.45
N LYS A 115 24.14 -15.10 36.21
CA LYS A 115 24.13 -13.91 37.07
C LYS A 115 23.62 -12.74 36.24
N GLY A 116 22.40 -12.30 36.52
CA GLY A 116 21.75 -11.21 35.79
C GLY A 116 22.33 -9.83 36.11
N ALA A 117 21.95 -8.84 35.30
CA ALA A 117 22.35 -7.44 35.45
C ALA A 117 22.02 -6.85 36.84
N LYS A 118 21.01 -7.39 37.54
CA LYS A 118 20.69 -6.98 38.92
C LYS A 118 21.85 -7.18 39.90
N LEU A 119 22.60 -8.29 39.76
CA LEU A 119 23.69 -8.65 40.66
C LEU A 119 25.04 -8.16 40.14
N THR A 120 25.26 -8.17 38.83
CA THR A 120 26.56 -7.82 38.23
C THR A 120 26.67 -6.35 37.86
N GLY A 121 25.55 -5.67 37.60
CA GLY A 121 25.55 -4.28 37.09
C GLY A 121 26.20 -4.12 35.72
N GLN A 122 26.53 -5.21 35.03
CA GLN A 122 27.27 -5.21 33.76
C GLN A 122 26.36 -5.53 32.58
N ASN A 123 26.72 -5.01 31.41
CA ASN A 123 26.03 -5.24 30.13
C ASN A 123 24.52 -4.92 30.24
N ILE A 124 24.21 -3.69 30.64
CA ILE A 124 22.84 -3.19 30.76
C ILE A 124 22.32 -2.85 29.36
N ALA A 125 21.22 -3.49 29.00
CA ALA A 125 20.53 -3.23 27.74
C ALA A 125 19.85 -1.85 27.76
N ALA A 126 19.72 -1.25 26.57
CA ALA A 126 18.93 -0.05 26.40
C ALA A 126 17.42 -0.36 26.53
N ASP A 127 16.67 0.61 27.02
CA ASP A 127 15.21 0.54 27.11
C ASP A 127 14.59 0.52 25.71
N ASP A 128 13.49 -0.22 25.54
CA ASP A 128 12.70 -0.20 24.31
C ASP A 128 11.78 1.02 24.24
N ILE A 129 11.41 1.43 23.03
CA ILE A 129 10.46 2.53 22.82
C ILE A 129 9.06 1.95 22.77
N ILE A 130 8.24 2.25 23.77
CA ILE A 130 6.84 1.81 23.83
C ILE A 130 5.98 2.88 23.15
N MET A 131 5.31 2.51 22.06
CA MET A 131 4.37 3.36 21.33
C MET A 131 2.96 2.77 21.42
N ASN A 132 1.97 3.62 21.70
CA ASN A 132 0.56 3.24 21.63
C ASN A 132 -0.02 3.84 20.36
N LEU A 133 -0.26 3.00 19.36
CA LEU A 133 -0.75 3.41 18.05
C LEU A 133 -2.17 2.87 17.82
N ASN A 134 -3.04 3.70 17.27
CA ASN A 134 -4.40 3.39 16.89
C ASN A 134 -4.51 3.24 15.37
N PHE A 135 -5.03 2.09 14.97
CA PHE A 135 -5.17 1.71 13.58
C PHE A 135 -6.52 1.03 13.35
N SER A 136 -7.07 1.25 12.16
CA SER A 136 -8.23 0.58 11.62
C SER A 136 -7.94 -0.90 11.33
N TYR A 137 -8.99 -1.64 10.98
CA TYR A 137 -8.88 -3.07 10.66
C TYR A 137 -7.89 -3.35 9.53
N ASP A 138 -7.91 -2.51 8.49
CA ASP A 138 -7.07 -2.65 7.31
C ASP A 138 -5.64 -2.20 7.61
N ALA A 139 -5.48 -1.03 8.23
CA ALA A 139 -4.18 -0.52 8.64
C ALA A 139 -3.41 -1.51 9.54
N LYS A 140 -4.08 -2.26 10.44
CA LYS A 140 -3.42 -3.30 11.25
C LYS A 140 -2.87 -4.49 10.44
N ARG A 141 -3.49 -4.82 9.30
CA ARG A 141 -3.18 -6.02 8.50
C ARG A 141 -2.39 -5.72 7.24
N HIS A 142 -2.10 -4.46 7.00
CA HIS A 142 -1.42 -4.06 5.79
C HIS A 142 0.02 -4.63 5.76
N ASN A 143 0.32 -5.41 4.72
CA ASN A 143 1.55 -6.20 4.63
C ASN A 143 2.82 -5.33 4.52
N TRP A 144 2.69 -4.08 4.07
CA TRP A 144 3.81 -3.16 3.88
C TRP A 144 4.01 -2.20 5.07
N ASN A 145 3.47 -2.53 6.24
CA ASN A 145 3.66 -1.71 7.43
C ASN A 145 5.12 -1.69 7.89
N GLY A 146 5.67 -0.48 8.04
CA GLY A 146 7.08 -0.28 8.39
C GLY A 146 8.04 -0.56 7.23
N TYR A 147 7.56 -0.58 5.98
CA TYR A 147 8.42 -0.66 4.81
C TYR A 147 9.27 0.61 4.66
N ASP A 148 10.58 0.44 4.53
CA ASP A 148 11.51 1.52 4.24
C ASP A 148 11.58 1.76 2.71
N PRO A 149 11.19 2.94 2.20
CA PRO A 149 11.28 3.26 0.79
C PRO A 149 12.69 3.10 0.19
N ASP A 150 13.75 3.28 1.00
CA ASP A 150 15.13 3.18 0.54
C ASP A 150 15.53 1.74 0.17
N GLU A 151 14.89 0.72 0.75
CA GLU A 151 15.12 -0.69 0.37
C GLU A 151 14.75 -0.95 -1.09
N TYR A 152 13.78 -0.19 -1.63
CA TYR A 152 13.39 -0.30 -3.04
C TYR A 152 14.55 0.05 -3.99
N MET A 153 15.44 0.95 -3.57
CA MET A 153 16.59 1.36 -4.38
C MET A 153 17.54 0.19 -4.65
N GLN A 154 17.67 -0.74 -3.71
CA GLN A 154 18.49 -1.94 -3.90
C GLN A 154 17.86 -2.86 -4.97
N LYS A 155 16.53 -2.98 -4.99
CA LYS A 155 15.80 -3.73 -6.03
C LYS A 155 16.01 -3.11 -7.41
N ILE A 156 15.97 -1.78 -7.51
CA ILE A 156 16.26 -1.06 -8.78
C ILE A 156 17.70 -1.34 -9.23
N LYS A 157 18.67 -1.26 -8.32
CA LYS A 157 20.09 -1.55 -8.63
C LYS A 157 20.26 -2.96 -9.19
N ASN A 158 19.67 -3.97 -8.53
CA ASN A 158 19.72 -5.36 -8.98
C ASN A 158 19.07 -5.55 -10.34
N MET A 159 17.90 -4.94 -10.57
CA MET A 159 17.22 -4.98 -11.87
C MET A 159 18.07 -4.36 -12.98
N ASN A 160 18.72 -3.23 -12.71
CA ASN A 160 19.62 -2.59 -13.67
C ASN A 160 20.85 -3.45 -13.97
N LEU A 161 21.37 -4.15 -12.96
CA LEU A 161 22.47 -5.08 -13.13
C LEU A 161 22.06 -6.28 -14.01
N GLN A 162 20.89 -6.87 -13.75
CA GLN A 162 20.31 -7.96 -14.55
C GLN A 162 20.19 -7.56 -16.03
N LYS A 163 19.61 -6.39 -16.30
CA LYS A 163 19.47 -5.84 -17.67
C LYS A 163 20.83 -5.65 -18.36
N ARG A 164 21.87 -5.24 -17.61
CA ARG A 164 23.24 -5.13 -18.15
C ARG A 164 23.81 -6.50 -18.51
N TYR A 165 23.58 -7.52 -17.70
CA TYR A 165 24.02 -8.90 -18.00
C TYR A 165 23.30 -9.46 -19.23
N GLU A 166 21.99 -9.31 -19.31
CA GLU A 166 21.19 -9.75 -20.46
C GLU A 166 21.67 -9.09 -21.76
N LYS A 167 21.93 -7.77 -21.74
CA LYS A 167 22.49 -7.05 -22.89
C LYS A 167 23.87 -7.58 -23.30
N LYS A 168 24.75 -7.87 -22.32
CA LYS A 168 26.06 -8.47 -22.61
C LYS A 168 25.94 -9.86 -23.23
N ASN A 169 25.04 -10.70 -22.72
CA ASN A 169 24.81 -12.04 -23.27
C ASN A 169 24.23 -11.98 -24.68
N LYS A 170 23.25 -11.11 -24.94
CA LYS A 170 22.72 -10.88 -26.28
C LYS A 170 23.80 -10.43 -27.26
N ASN A 171 24.68 -9.51 -26.84
CA ASN A 171 25.80 -9.05 -27.66
C ASN A 171 26.84 -10.17 -27.91
N LYS A 172 27.13 -11.02 -26.93
CA LYS A 172 28.02 -12.18 -27.11
C LYS A 172 27.44 -13.18 -28.11
N ASN A 173 26.15 -13.50 -27.98
CA ASN A 173 25.45 -14.40 -28.91
C ASN A 173 25.45 -13.83 -30.33
N LEU A 174 25.20 -12.53 -30.49
CA LEU A 174 25.25 -11.87 -31.79
C LEU A 174 26.64 -11.93 -32.43
N LYS A 175 27.70 -11.70 -31.65
CA LYS A 175 29.09 -11.84 -32.12
C LYS A 175 29.42 -13.27 -32.53
N HIS A 176 28.97 -14.27 -31.76
CA HIS A 176 29.16 -15.68 -32.11
C HIS A 176 28.48 -16.01 -33.43
N LEU A 177 27.22 -15.61 -33.61
CA LEU A 177 26.47 -15.81 -34.85
C LEU A 177 27.14 -15.11 -36.05
N GLN A 178 27.63 -13.88 -35.85
CA GLN A 178 28.38 -13.17 -36.89
C GLN A 178 29.66 -13.91 -37.28
N MET A 179 30.41 -14.44 -36.31
CA MET A 179 31.63 -15.21 -36.57
C MET A 179 31.34 -16.51 -37.31
N GLU A 180 30.27 -17.22 -36.95
CA GLU A 180 29.80 -18.43 -37.62
C GLU A 180 29.40 -18.13 -39.08
N ASN A 181 28.66 -17.05 -39.32
CA ASN A 181 28.32 -16.59 -40.67
C ASN A 181 29.58 -16.23 -41.48
N MET A 182 30.56 -15.56 -40.89
CA MET A 182 31.83 -15.27 -41.57
C MET A 182 32.61 -16.53 -41.96
N MET A 183 32.65 -17.55 -41.08
CA MET A 183 33.32 -18.81 -41.36
C MET A 183 32.64 -19.58 -42.49
N THR A 184 31.29 -19.62 -42.50
CA THR A 184 30.51 -20.28 -43.56
C THR A 184 30.69 -19.56 -44.90
N GLU A 185 30.68 -18.22 -44.93
CA GLU A 185 30.98 -17.44 -46.14
C GLU A 185 32.38 -17.72 -46.69
N GLN A 186 33.40 -17.78 -45.83
CA GLN A 186 34.77 -18.13 -46.25
C GLN A 186 34.86 -19.56 -46.79
N GLY A 187 34.21 -20.51 -46.13
CA GLY A 187 34.10 -21.89 -46.61
C GLY A 187 33.44 -21.97 -47.99
N ASN A 188 32.33 -21.26 -48.19
CA ASN A 188 31.63 -21.20 -49.48
C ASN A 188 32.51 -20.56 -50.57
N LYS A 189 33.24 -19.48 -50.27
CA LYS A 189 34.20 -18.86 -51.20
C LYS A 189 35.31 -19.84 -51.61
N MET A 190 35.83 -20.63 -50.67
CA MET A 190 36.82 -21.67 -50.96
C MET A 190 36.27 -22.77 -51.88
N ILE A 191 35.04 -23.22 -51.64
CA ILE A 191 34.36 -24.23 -52.49
C ILE A 191 34.19 -23.70 -53.91
N VAL A 192 33.70 -22.47 -54.08
CA VAL A 192 33.53 -21.84 -55.40
C VAL A 192 34.87 -21.69 -56.11
N LYS A 193 35.93 -21.25 -55.41
CA LYS A 193 37.28 -21.13 -55.99
C LYS A 193 37.83 -22.50 -56.46
N ALA A 194 37.62 -23.56 -55.68
CA ALA A 194 38.01 -24.91 -56.06
C ALA A 194 37.22 -25.44 -57.29
N GLN A 195 35.93 -25.12 -57.38
CA GLN A 195 35.11 -25.46 -58.55
C GLN A 195 35.59 -24.73 -59.81
N LEU A 196 35.86 -23.43 -59.72
CA LEU A 196 36.41 -22.62 -60.82
C LEU A 196 37.77 -23.15 -61.27
N TYR A 197 38.67 -23.49 -60.33
CA TYR A 197 39.96 -24.09 -60.63
C TYR A 197 39.82 -25.44 -61.37
N LYS A 198 38.92 -26.32 -60.92
CA LYS A 198 38.60 -27.57 -61.62
C LYS A 198 38.06 -27.33 -63.03
N GLN A 199 37.19 -26.33 -63.23
CA GLN A 199 36.70 -25.94 -64.56
C GLN A 199 37.82 -25.42 -65.46
N GLN A 200 38.74 -24.59 -64.95
CA GLN A 200 39.90 -24.11 -65.70
C GLN A 200 40.82 -25.26 -66.14
N ILE A 201 41.10 -26.23 -65.25
CA ILE A 201 41.86 -27.43 -65.61
C ILE A 201 41.17 -28.20 -66.73
N ARG A 202 39.85 -28.41 -66.64
CA ARG A 202 39.07 -29.10 -67.69
C ARG A 202 39.17 -28.38 -69.03
N LYS A 203 39.02 -27.05 -69.06
CA LYS A 203 39.14 -26.25 -70.29
C LYS A 203 40.54 -26.31 -70.90
N ARG A 204 41.60 -26.27 -70.08
CA ARG A 204 43.00 -26.40 -70.55
C ARG A 204 43.28 -27.77 -71.16
N LYS A 205 42.81 -28.86 -70.52
CA LYS A 205 42.94 -30.22 -71.09
C LYS A 205 42.22 -30.35 -72.44
N HIS A 206 41.07 -29.70 -72.60
CA HIS A 206 40.30 -29.73 -73.84
C HIS A 206 40.95 -28.93 -74.99
N HIS A 207 41.75 -27.89 -74.69
CA HIS A 207 42.52 -27.13 -75.68
C HIS A 207 43.84 -27.80 -76.10
N GLN A 208 44.31 -28.81 -75.37
CA GLN A 208 45.57 -29.50 -75.64
C GLN A 208 45.40 -30.75 -76.53
N TRP A 209 44.15 -31.05 -76.91
CA TRP A 209 43.72 -32.20 -77.72
C TRP A 209 43.16 -31.79 -79.09
N ILE A 210 43.31 -30.51 -79.47
CA ILE A 210 43.02 -29.94 -80.80
C ILE A 210 44.33 -29.37 -81.32
#